data_AF-R6R1Q2-F1
#
_entry.id   AF-R6R1Q2-F1
#
_cell.length_a   1.000
_cell.length_b   1.000
_cell.length_c   1.000
_cell.angle_alpha   90.00
_cell.angle_beta   90.00
_cell.angle_gamma   90.00
#
_symmetry.space_group_name_H-M   'P 1'
#
loop_
_entity.id
_entity.type
_entity.pdbx_description
1 polymer ?
#
loop_
_entity_poly.entity_id
_entity_poly.type
_entity_poly.pdbx_seq_one_letter_code
_entity_poly.pdbx_strand_id
1 'polypeptide(L)' 'METTNNLIKTCPKCGKHYRSYPAISRMDNLTPICPLCGTREALEGLGISKEEQEKIINSIPIMYEEK' A
#
# COMPACT_ATOMS: atom_id res chain seq x y z
N MET A 1 -23.54 5.37 -8.91
CA MET A 1 -22.08 5.25 -8.64
C MET A 1 -21.91 3.94 -7.91
N GLU A 2 -21.45 2.91 -8.63
CA GLU A 2 -21.43 1.54 -8.11
C GLU A 2 -20.20 1.36 -7.20
N THR A 3 -20.42 1.56 -5.90
CA THR A 3 -19.43 1.32 -4.84
C THR A 3 -19.44 -0.15 -4.43
N THR A 4 -18.79 -1.02 -5.20
CA THR A 4 -18.55 -2.39 -4.76
C THR A 4 -17.33 -2.98 -5.47
N ASN A 5 -16.19 -2.89 -4.80
CA ASN A 5 -15.11 -3.83 -5.07
C ASN A 5 -14.53 -4.29 -3.73
N ASN A 6 -15.36 -5.06 -3.01
CA ASN A 6 -15.01 -5.86 -1.83
C ASN A 6 -14.16 -7.08 -2.26
N LEU A 7 -13.26 -6.89 -3.24
CA LEU A 7 -12.39 -7.92 -3.77
C LEU A 7 -11.06 -7.78 -3.06
N ILE A 8 -10.71 -8.81 -2.31
CA ILE A 8 -9.40 -8.96 -1.71
C ILE A 8 -8.38 -9.00 -2.86
N LYS A 9 -7.51 -7.99 -2.94
CA LYS A 9 -6.46 -7.89 -3.95
C LYS A 9 -5.13 -8.29 -3.34
N THR A 10 -4.29 -8.96 -4.13
CA THR A 10 -2.92 -9.28 -3.73
C THR A 10 -1.98 -8.22 -4.27
N CYS A 11 -1.13 -7.65 -3.41
CA CYS A 11 -0.16 -6.66 -3.86
C CYS A 11 0.98 -7.33 -4.63
N PRO A 12 1.30 -6.90 -5.87
CA PRO A 12 2.41 -7.46 -6.63
C PRO A 12 3.80 -7.13 -6.03
N LYS A 13 3.90 -6.14 -5.14
CA LYS A 13 5.17 -5.76 -4.48
C LYS A 13 5.44 -6.50 -3.17
N CYS A 14 4.44 -6.69 -2.32
CA CYS A 14 4.63 -7.29 -1.00
C CYS A 14 3.89 -8.62 -0.79
N GLY A 15 3.05 -9.05 -1.74
CA GLY A 15 2.26 -10.27 -1.65
C GLY A 15 1.12 -10.24 -0.63
N LYS A 16 0.91 -9.12 0.08
CA LYS A 16 -0.17 -9.00 1.07
C LYS A 16 -1.53 -8.84 0.40
N HIS A 17 -2.53 -9.48 0.99
CA HIS A 17 -3.94 -9.33 0.64
C HIS A 17 -4.48 -8.05 1.28
N TYR A 18 -5.13 -7.20 0.48
CA TYR A 18 -5.70 -5.94 0.94
C TYR A 18 -7.08 -5.74 0.34
N ARG A 19 -8.00 -5.16 1.12
CA ARG A 19 -9.36 -4.82 0.70
C ARG A 19 -9.56 -3.32 0.41
N SER A 20 -8.55 -2.51 0.70
CA SER A 20 -8.56 -1.07 0.47
C SER A 20 -8.34 -0.71 -1.01
N TYR A 21 -8.61 0.56 -1.36
CA TYR A 21 -8.33 1.07 -2.69
C TYR A 21 -6.82 0.95 -3.03
N PRO A 22 -6.45 0.44 -4.22
CA PRO A 22 -5.05 0.30 -4.62
C PRO A 22 -4.40 1.69 -4.83
N ALA A 23 -3.14 1.82 -4.41
CA ALA A 23 -2.31 2.96 -4.77
C ALA A 23 -1.63 2.71 -6.13
N ILE A 24 -1.32 3.75 -6.90
CA ILE A 24 -0.50 3.62 -8.11
C ILE A 24 0.98 3.76 -7.75
N SER A 25 1.81 2.85 -8.25
CA SER A 25 3.27 2.85 -8.08
C SER A 25 3.87 4.18 -8.53
N ARG A 26 4.71 4.80 -7.69
CA ARG A 26 5.46 6.03 -8.07
C ARG A 26 6.69 5.74 -8.92
N MET A 27 7.11 4.49 -9.02
CA MET A 27 8.23 4.10 -9.89
C MET A 27 7.80 4.00 -11.36
N ASP A 28 6.62 3.43 -11.60
CA ASP A 28 6.16 3.06 -12.95
C ASP A 28 4.88 3.80 -13.39
N ASN A 29 4.26 4.57 -12.49
CA ASN A 29 3.01 5.32 -12.70
C ASN A 29 1.81 4.53 -13.27
N LEU A 30 1.90 3.20 -13.32
CA LEU A 30 0.91 2.32 -13.96
C LEU A 30 0.47 1.19 -13.04
N THR A 31 1.39 0.64 -12.23
CA THR A 31 1.15 -0.58 -11.45
C THR A 31 0.28 -0.32 -10.21
N PRO A 32 -0.89 -0.97 -10.07
CA PRO A 32 -1.69 -0.90 -8.84
C PRO A 32 -1.06 -1.75 -7.73
N ILE A 33 -0.75 -1.12 -6.60
CA ILE A 33 -0.10 -1.69 -5.43
C ILE A 33 -0.94 -1.46 -4.17
N CYS A 34 -0.60 -2.13 -3.07
CA CYS A 34 -1.29 -1.87 -1.80
C CYS A 34 -0.97 -0.45 -1.30
N PRO A 35 -1.87 0.14 -0.49
CA PRO A 35 -1.66 1.47 0.08
C PRO A 35 -0.34 1.56 0.85
N LEU A 36 0.08 0.52 1.58
CA LEU A 36 1.37 0.55 2.29
C LEU A 36 2.58 0.63 1.38
N CYS A 37 2.60 -0.14 0.28
CA CYS A 37 3.69 -0.06 -0.68
C CYS A 37 3.71 1.33 -1.33
N GLY A 38 2.54 1.91 -1.61
CA GLY A 38 2.45 3.29 -2.10
C GLY A 38 2.95 4.31 -1.08
N THR A 39 2.68 4.11 0.22
CA THR A 39 3.22 4.93 1.30
C THR A 39 4.74 4.79 1.38
N ARG A 40 5.29 3.57 1.27
CA ARG A 40 6.76 3.36 1.23
C ARG A 40 7.41 4.16 0.10
N GLU A 41 6.88 4.06 -1.11
CA GLU A 41 7.42 4.81 -2.25
C GLU A 41 7.29 6.32 -2.06
N ALA A 42 6.20 6.79 -1.45
CA ALA A 42 6.04 8.21 -1.11
C ALA A 42 7.11 8.66 -0.10
N LEU A 43 7.31 7.90 0.98
CA LEU A 43 8.27 8.23 2.02
C LEU A 43 9.72 8.12 1.53
N GLU A 44 10.02 7.16 0.65
CA GLU A 44 11.33 7.02 0.00
C GLU A 44 11.63 8.23 -0.90
N GLY A 45 10.64 8.70 -1.69
CA GLY A 45 10.78 9.91 -2.48
C GLY A 45 10.96 11.19 -1.65
N LEU A 46 10.51 11.19 -0.39
CA LEU A 46 10.76 12.27 0.57
C LEU A 46 12.13 12.17 1.26
N GLY A 47 12.92 11.13 0.99
CA GLY A 47 14.22 10.92 1.62
C GLY A 47 14.15 10.42 3.08
N ILE A 48 13.03 9.83 3.49
CA ILE A 48 12.85 9.30 4.85
C ILE A 48 13.56 7.94 4.96
N SER A 49 14.38 7.76 6.00
CA SER A 49 15.06 6.49 6.28
C SER A 49 14.10 5.32 6.45
N LYS A 50 14.51 4.12 6.01
CA LYS A 50 13.70 2.89 6.08
C LYS A 50 13.14 2.62 7.49
N GLU A 51 13.91 2.92 8.51
CA GLU A 51 13.55 2.76 9.92
C GLU A 51 12.30 3.59 10.29
N GLU A 52 12.30 4.86 9.90
CA GLU A 52 11.18 5.78 10.11
C GLU A 52 9.99 5.38 9.23
N GLN A 53 10.25 4.90 8.00
CA GLN A 53 9.19 4.37 7.16
C GLN A 53 8.44 3.23 7.84
N GLU A 54 9.15 2.27 8.44
CA GLU A 54 8.53 1.14 9.13
C GLU A 54 7.71 1.58 10.34
N LYS A 55 8.18 2.57 11.11
CA LYS A 55 7.42 3.16 12.22
C LYS A 55 6.13 3.81 11.74
N ILE A 56 6.21 4.60 10.66
CA ILE A 56 5.05 5.27 10.07
C ILE A 56 4.06 4.22 9.57
N ILE A 57 4.54 3.23 8.82
CA ILE A 57 3.73 2.13 8.26
C ILE A 57 3.00 1.35 9.34
N ASN A 58 3.70 0.98 10.42
CA ASN A 58 3.12 0.26 11.55
C ASN A 58 2.08 1.10 12.32
N SER A 59 2.17 2.43 12.24
CA SER A 59 1.21 3.32 12.88
C SER A 59 -0.07 3.55 12.05
N ILE A 60 -0.13 3.10 10.79
CA ILE A 60 -1.31 3.29 9.93
C ILE A 60 -2.31 2.15 10.17
N PRO A 61 -3.54 2.45 10.63
CA PRO A 61 -4.59 1.44 10.78
C PRO A 61 -5.14 1.05 9.40
N ILE A 62 -4.49 0.08 8.80
CA ILE A 62 -4.94 -0.58 7.58
C ILE A 62 -5.70 -1.85 7.90
N MET A 63 -6.80 -2.05 7.20
CA MET A 63 -7.59 -3.26 7.31
C MET A 63 -6.99 -4.37 6.43
N TYR A 64 -6.07 -5.13 6.99
CA TYR A 64 -5.66 -6.42 6.43
C TYR A 64 -6.55 -7.54 6.97
N GLU A 65 -6.89 -8.51 6.12
CA GLU A 65 -7.34 -9.82 6.61
C GLU A 65 -6.07 -10.62 6.90
N GLU A 66 -5.78 -10.81 8.19
CA GLU A 66 -4.94 -11.93 8.63
C GLU A 66 -5.71 -13.21 8.33
N LYS A 67 -5.01 -14.16 7.71
CA LYS A 67 -5.57 -15.45 7.31
C LYS A 67 -5.77 -16.36 8.52
#